data_AF-D8QIQ0-F1
#
_entry.id   AF-D8QIQ0-F1
#
_cell.length_a   1.000
_cell.length_b   1.000
_cell.length_c   1.000
_cell.angle_alpha   90.00
_cell.angle_beta   90.00
_cell.angle_gamma   90.00
#
_symmetry.space_group_name_H-M   'P 1'
#
loop_
_entity.id
_entity.type
_entity.pdbx_description
1 polymer ?
#
loop_
_entity_poly.entity_id
_entity_poly.type
_entity_poly.pdbx_seq_one_letter_code
_entity_poly.pdbx_strand_id
1 'polypeptide(L)'
;MHAKLNLTCPAGFGKRHTSHQPSLSPAEKECIGQTIVRTYECLEKHGAEVKDLMAMVAQLREGEQELKERRKVQQAYLVPGHHPVAGFSSLLARSSCHLRRLFLVYPPRGILDALYSPALQGLTTLDIRTDDDAPLTKAFIDSLCAAHSDGTPCLLPLLENLELGGESEGFTVNTLVMMAEARRQMGRPLKRFLLNMMLMGMSNFDFGWTDKVEARMCQVADELEVCGRNCMGIHE
;
A
#
# COMPACT_ATOMS: atom_id res chain seq x y z
N MET A 1 7.53 25.52 -27.09
CA MET A 1 7.10 24.39 -27.94
C MET A 1 5.60 24.51 -28.18
N HIS A 2 5.17 24.95 -29.37
CA HIS A 2 3.75 25.08 -29.71
C HIS A 2 3.25 23.78 -30.35
N ALA A 3 2.42 23.01 -29.64
CA ALA A 3 1.74 21.86 -30.21
C ALA A 3 0.57 22.34 -31.08
N LYS A 4 0.65 22.12 -32.40
CA LYS A 4 -0.46 22.31 -33.34
C LYS A 4 -1.42 21.11 -33.22
N LEU A 5 -2.57 21.31 -32.58
CA LEU A 5 -3.67 20.35 -32.62
C LEU A 5 -4.42 20.50 -33.95
N ASN A 6 -4.23 19.54 -34.86
CA ASN A 6 -5.02 19.43 -36.09
C ASN A 6 -6.36 18.76 -35.75
N LEU A 7 -7.39 19.57 -35.50
CA LEU A 7 -8.77 19.11 -35.38
C LEU A 7 -9.40 18.98 -36.77
N THR A 8 -9.45 17.77 -37.30
CA THR A 8 -10.29 17.42 -38.46
C THR A 8 -11.74 17.30 -38.02
N CYS A 9 -12.58 18.27 -38.41
CA CYS A 9 -14.03 18.20 -38.19
C CYS A 9 -14.69 17.16 -39.12
N PRO A 10 -15.59 16.30 -38.62
CA PRO A 10 -16.36 15.38 -39.45
C PRO A 10 -17.35 16.14 -40.32
N ALA A 11 -17.35 15.82 -41.62
CA ALA A 11 -18.26 16.37 -42.59
C ALA A 11 -19.62 15.67 -42.52
N GLY A 12 -20.67 16.40 -42.17
CA GLY A 12 -22.04 15.97 -42.40
C GLY A 12 -23.02 16.44 -41.34
N PHE A 13 -23.82 17.46 -41.66
CA PHE A 13 -25.28 17.35 -41.80
C PHE A 13 -25.84 18.76 -42.01
N GLY A 14 -26.34 19.00 -43.22
CA GLY A 14 -27.02 20.24 -43.58
C GLY A 14 -28.45 20.25 -43.05
N LYS A 15 -28.76 21.26 -42.23
CA LYS A 15 -30.03 22.00 -42.17
C LYS A 15 -29.67 23.39 -41.65
N ARG A 16 -29.76 24.41 -42.50
CA ARG A 16 -29.49 25.81 -42.13
C ARG A 16 -30.63 26.31 -41.26
N HIS A 17 -30.54 26.07 -39.95
CA HIS A 17 -31.25 26.90 -38.99
C HIS A 17 -30.62 28.29 -39.09
N THR A 18 -31.41 29.29 -39.51
CA THR A 18 -31.07 30.70 -39.33
C THR A 18 -31.01 30.95 -37.83
N SER A 19 -29.85 30.71 -37.22
CA SER A 19 -29.65 30.98 -35.81
C SER A 19 -29.73 32.50 -35.65
N HIS A 20 -30.83 32.98 -35.08
CA HIS A 20 -30.85 34.28 -34.45
C HIS A 20 -29.81 34.24 -33.33
N GLN A 21 -28.61 34.74 -33.60
CA GLN A 21 -27.63 34.98 -32.54
C GLN A 21 -28.20 36.09 -31.65
N PRO A 22 -28.42 35.84 -30.35
CA PRO A 22 -28.80 36.89 -29.44
C PRO A 22 -27.69 37.93 -29.42
N SER A 23 -28.02 39.17 -29.76
CA SER A 23 -27.08 40.28 -29.66
C SER A 23 -26.90 40.64 -28.18
N LEU A 24 -25.77 40.25 -27.59
CA LEU A 24 -25.41 40.67 -26.23
C LEU A 24 -25.31 42.20 -26.16
N SER A 25 -25.91 42.77 -25.12
CA SER A 25 -25.77 44.18 -24.78
C SER A 25 -24.32 44.52 -24.41
N PRO A 26 -23.91 45.80 -24.50
CA PRO A 26 -22.56 46.21 -24.08
C PRO A 26 -22.22 45.85 -22.63
N ALA A 27 -23.18 45.95 -21.71
CA ALA A 27 -22.99 45.62 -20.30
C ALA A 27 -22.72 44.12 -20.07
N GLU A 28 -23.41 43.24 -20.80
CA GLU A 28 -23.16 41.79 -20.75
C GLU A 28 -21.76 41.46 -21.25
N LYS A 29 -21.30 42.11 -22.34
CA LYS A 29 -19.93 41.93 -22.86
C LYS A 29 -18.88 42.36 -21.84
N GLU A 30 -19.09 43.47 -21.15
CA GLU A 30 -18.18 43.94 -20.10
C GLU A 30 -18.13 42.97 -18.91
N CYS A 31 -19.29 42.51 -18.42
CA CYS A 31 -19.38 41.55 -17.33
C CYS A 31 -18.65 40.22 -17.66
N ILE A 32 -18.85 39.71 -18.90
CA ILE A 32 -18.14 38.53 -19.40
C ILE A 32 -16.62 38.80 -19.43
N GLY A 33 -16.19 39.95 -19.95
CA GLY A 33 -14.78 40.35 -19.99
C GLY A 33 -14.13 40.35 -18.61
N GLN A 34 -14.78 40.97 -17.61
CA GLN A 34 -14.28 40.98 -16.23
C GLN A 34 -14.21 39.58 -15.60
N THR A 35 -15.22 38.74 -15.87
CA THR A 35 -15.26 37.35 -15.38
C THR A 35 -14.11 36.53 -15.96
N ILE A 36 -13.83 36.71 -17.25
CA ILE A 36 -12.70 36.06 -17.93
C ILE A 36 -11.38 36.47 -17.30
N VAL A 37 -11.14 37.77 -17.09
CA VAL A 37 -9.90 38.28 -16.47
C VAL A 37 -9.72 37.69 -15.06
N ARG A 38 -10.74 37.73 -14.21
CA ARG A 38 -10.69 37.13 -12.86
C ARG A 38 -10.40 35.63 -12.89
N THR A 39 -10.96 34.94 -13.88
CA THR A 39 -10.71 33.50 -14.06
C THR A 39 -9.24 33.25 -14.43
N TYR A 40 -8.66 34.05 -15.33
CA TYR A 40 -7.24 33.94 -15.66
C TYR A 40 -6.32 34.24 -14.47
N GLU A 41 -6.58 35.31 -13.73
CA GLU A 41 -5.82 35.64 -12.51
C GLU A 41 -5.89 34.50 -11.47
N CYS A 42 -7.09 33.92 -11.31
CA CYS A 42 -7.29 32.76 -10.44
C CYS A 42 -6.49 31.55 -10.93
N LEU A 43 -6.50 31.25 -12.22
CA LEU A 43 -5.75 30.14 -12.81
C LEU A 43 -4.23 30.34 -12.68
N GLU A 44 -3.73 31.57 -12.87
CA GLU A 44 -2.31 31.88 -12.68
C GLU A 44 -1.88 31.67 -11.22
N LYS A 45 -2.71 32.11 -10.25
CA LYS A 45 -2.46 31.87 -8.84
C LYS A 45 -2.39 30.37 -8.51
N HIS A 46 -3.37 29.58 -8.95
CA HIS A 46 -3.35 28.13 -8.74
C HIS A 46 -2.16 27.46 -9.46
N GLY A 47 -1.78 27.95 -10.64
CA GLY A 47 -0.59 27.48 -11.36
C GLY A 47 0.71 27.70 -10.58
N ALA A 48 0.84 28.84 -9.89
CA ALA A 48 1.97 29.11 -9.00
C ALA A 48 1.98 28.18 -7.78
N GLU A 49 0.82 27.99 -7.13
CA GLU A 49 0.70 27.09 -5.97
C GLU A 49 1.04 25.62 -6.32
N VAL A 50 0.58 25.14 -7.48
CA VAL A 50 0.93 23.79 -7.99
C VAL A 50 2.44 23.67 -8.20
N LYS A 51 3.09 24.71 -8.74
CA LYS A 51 4.54 24.71 -8.96
C LYS A 51 5.31 24.64 -7.63
N ASP A 52 4.86 25.38 -6.62
CA ASP A 52 5.47 25.36 -5.28
C ASP A 52 5.29 23.98 -4.61
N LEU A 53 4.11 23.38 -4.72
CA LEU A 53 3.86 22.01 -4.24
C LEU A 53 4.75 20.99 -4.94
N MET A 54 4.93 21.10 -6.26
CA MET A 54 5.84 20.22 -7.00
C MET A 54 7.30 20.37 -6.53
N ALA A 55 7.74 21.59 -6.22
CA ALA A 55 9.07 21.83 -5.67
C ALA A 55 9.24 21.19 -4.28
N MET A 56 8.22 21.28 -3.43
CA MET A 56 8.22 20.63 -2.10
C MET A 56 8.27 19.10 -2.22
N VAL A 57 7.50 18.51 -3.13
CA VAL A 57 7.55 17.06 -3.41
C VAL A 57 8.94 16.62 -3.88
N ALA A 58 9.61 17.43 -4.70
CA ALA A 58 10.97 17.13 -5.14
C ALA A 58 11.97 17.12 -3.96
N GLN A 59 11.89 18.11 -3.05
CA GLN A 59 12.73 18.17 -1.85
C GLN A 59 12.49 16.98 -0.91
N LEU A 60 11.23 16.56 -0.74
CA LEU A 60 10.91 15.39 0.08
C LEU A 60 11.50 14.10 -0.48
N ARG A 61 11.47 13.92 -1.80
CA ARG A 61 12.11 12.76 -2.47
C ARG A 61 13.61 12.74 -2.29
N GLU A 62 14.27 13.89 -2.36
CA GLU A 62 15.71 14.01 -2.09
C GLU A 62 16.04 13.65 -0.64
N GLY A 63 15.28 14.18 0.32
CA GLY A 63 15.44 13.86 1.74
C GLY A 63 15.17 12.37 2.05
N GLU A 64 14.18 11.76 1.40
CA GLU A 64 13.93 10.31 1.50
C GLU A 64 15.15 9.50 1.03
N GLN A 65 15.74 9.89 -0.11
CA GLN A 65 16.92 9.23 -0.65
C GLN A 65 18.14 9.38 0.29
N GLU A 66 18.36 10.57 0.86
CA GLU A 66 19.44 10.79 1.83
C GLU A 66 19.26 9.91 3.08
N LEU A 67 18.03 9.79 3.58
CA LEU A 67 17.72 8.92 4.72
C LEU A 67 17.94 7.44 4.39
N LYS A 68 17.60 6.99 3.18
CA LYS A 68 17.90 5.62 2.72
C LYS A 68 19.41 5.36 2.73
N GLU A 69 20.22 6.28 2.22
CA GLU A 69 21.68 6.13 2.24
C GLU A 69 22.26 6.15 3.67
N ARG A 70 21.76 7.03 4.56
CA ARG A 70 22.17 7.04 5.97
C ARG A 70 21.82 5.72 6.68
N ARG A 71 20.66 5.12 6.39
CA ARG A 71 20.28 3.81 6.94
C ARG A 71 21.21 2.70 6.46
N LYS A 72 21.56 2.67 5.17
CA LYS A 72 22.55 1.71 4.64
C LYS A 72 23.89 1.84 5.35
N VAL A 73 24.36 3.07 5.56
CA VAL A 73 25.60 3.35 6.30
C VAL A 73 25.50 2.88 7.76
N GLN A 74 24.43 3.22 8.47
CA GLN A 74 24.22 2.77 9.85
C GLN A 74 24.15 1.24 9.94
N GLN A 75 23.44 0.57 9.03
CA GLN A 75 23.41 -0.89 8.93
C GLN A 75 24.81 -1.45 8.72
N ALA A 76 25.63 -0.88 7.84
CA ALA A 76 27.01 -1.32 7.63
C ALA A 76 27.89 -1.13 8.89
N TYR A 77 27.70 -0.05 9.65
CA TYR A 77 28.44 0.18 10.91
C TYR A 77 27.98 -0.72 12.07
N LEU A 78 26.76 -1.25 12.04
CA LEU A 78 26.28 -2.23 13.02
C LEU A 78 26.82 -3.65 12.80
N VAL A 79 27.64 -3.88 11.76
CA VAL A 79 28.13 -5.21 11.36
C VAL A 79 29.40 -5.75 12.10
N PRO A 80 30.17 -5.05 12.96
CA PRO A 80 31.29 -5.73 13.62
C PRO A 80 30.87 -6.61 14.82
N GLY A 81 30.62 -7.90 14.56
CA GLY A 81 30.84 -8.99 15.52
C GLY A 81 29.63 -9.59 16.25
N HIS A 82 28.44 -8.98 16.15
CA HIS A 82 27.22 -9.59 16.68
C HIS A 82 26.29 -9.97 15.54
N HIS A 83 26.25 -11.27 15.20
CA HIS A 83 25.23 -11.81 14.30
C HIS A 83 23.84 -11.44 14.85
N PRO A 84 23.10 -10.50 14.22
CA PRO A 84 21.82 -10.02 14.74
C PRO A 84 20.82 -11.17 14.91
N VAL A 85 20.92 -12.14 14.01
CA VAL A 85 20.17 -13.40 14.01
C VAL A 85 20.47 -14.23 15.26
N ALA A 86 21.73 -14.35 15.66
CA ALA A 86 22.11 -15.09 16.87
C ALA A 86 21.56 -14.40 18.13
N GLY A 87 21.57 -13.06 18.16
CA GLY A 87 21.00 -12.27 19.26
C GLY A 87 19.49 -12.47 19.39
N PHE A 88 18.74 -12.39 18.28
CA PHE A 88 17.29 -12.57 18.28
C PHE A 88 16.88 -14.00 18.67
N SER A 89 17.48 -15.02 18.06
CA SER A 89 17.20 -16.42 18.42
C SER A 89 17.58 -16.71 19.87
N SER A 90 18.69 -16.16 20.36
CA SER A 90 19.07 -16.29 21.78
C SER A 90 18.09 -15.59 22.71
N LEU A 91 17.55 -14.43 22.32
CA LEU A 91 16.52 -13.73 23.08
C LEU A 91 15.24 -14.55 23.15
N LEU A 92 14.78 -15.10 22.01
CA LEU A 92 13.62 -15.99 21.97
C LEU A 92 13.83 -17.25 22.81
N ALA A 93 15.01 -17.87 22.74
CA ALA A 93 15.32 -19.09 23.48
C ALA A 93 15.46 -18.85 25.00
N ARG A 94 15.96 -17.67 25.41
CA ARG A 94 16.12 -17.31 26.83
C ARG A 94 14.86 -16.75 27.46
N SER A 95 13.89 -16.31 26.64
CA SER A 95 12.62 -15.82 27.14
C SER A 95 11.82 -16.97 27.73
N SER A 96 11.65 -16.97 29.05
CA SER A 96 10.76 -17.94 29.73
C SER A 96 9.28 -17.62 29.53
N CYS A 97 8.95 -16.48 28.92
CA CYS A 97 7.58 -16.09 28.63
C CYS A 97 7.22 -16.33 27.16
N HIS A 98 5.96 -16.72 26.93
CA HIS A 98 5.40 -16.81 25.59
C HIS A 98 5.23 -15.42 25.01
N LEU A 99 6.00 -15.12 23.96
CA LEU A 99 5.84 -13.88 23.21
C LEU A 99 4.47 -13.89 22.53
N ARG A 100 3.62 -12.91 22.85
CA ARG A 100 2.26 -12.79 22.28
C ARG A 100 2.17 -11.82 21.12
N ARG A 101 3.05 -10.82 21.09
CA ARG A 101 3.04 -9.75 20.09
C ARG A 101 4.45 -9.53 19.58
N LEU A 102 4.60 -9.48 18.27
CA LEU A 102 5.88 -9.26 17.60
C LEU A 102 5.66 -8.27 16.47
N PHE A 103 6.43 -7.19 16.49
CA PHE A 103 6.43 -6.13 15.48
C PHE A 103 7.82 -6.11 14.84
N LEU A 104 7.88 -6.41 13.55
CA LEU A 104 9.10 -6.46 12.77
C LEU A 104 9.03 -5.37 11.71
N VAL A 105 9.81 -4.30 11.91
CA VAL A 105 9.88 -3.17 10.98
C VAL A 105 11.25 -3.17 10.32
N TYR A 106 11.27 -3.46 9.03
CA TYR A 106 12.45 -3.68 8.19
C TYR A 106 13.40 -4.74 8.79
N PRO A 107 12.91 -5.96 9.09
CA PRO A 107 13.74 -7.00 9.69
C PRO A 107 14.77 -7.53 8.66
N PRO A 108 16.02 -7.78 9.06
CA PRO A 108 16.95 -8.54 8.24
C PRO A 108 16.38 -9.92 7.90
N ARG A 109 16.69 -10.45 6.70
CA ARG A 109 16.17 -11.74 6.22
C ARG A 109 16.27 -12.88 7.24
N GLY A 110 17.40 -13.02 7.94
CA GLY A 110 17.58 -14.08 8.94
C GLY A 110 16.67 -13.97 10.18
N ILE A 111 16.06 -12.80 10.44
CA ILE A 111 15.05 -12.63 11.49
C ILE A 111 13.69 -13.17 11.03
N LEU A 112 13.36 -13.07 9.74
CA LEU A 112 12.16 -13.70 9.18
C LEU A 112 12.23 -15.22 9.31
N ASP A 113 13.40 -15.82 9.13
CA ASP A 113 13.61 -17.26 9.35
C ASP A 113 13.37 -17.68 10.81
N ALA A 114 13.54 -16.75 11.77
CA ALA A 114 13.26 -17.03 13.18
C ALA A 114 11.74 -17.10 13.47
N LEU A 115 10.86 -16.67 12.55
CA LEU A 115 9.41 -16.85 12.68
C LEU A 115 9.00 -18.33 12.72
N TYR A 116 9.83 -19.21 12.16
CA TYR A 116 9.65 -20.67 12.19
C TYR A 116 10.07 -21.30 13.53
N SER A 117 10.56 -20.51 14.49
CA SER A 117 11.00 -21.00 15.79
C SER A 117 9.83 -21.50 16.66
N PRO A 118 9.97 -22.64 17.36
CA PRO A 118 9.00 -23.09 18.35
C PRO A 118 8.73 -22.09 19.48
N ALA A 119 9.63 -21.14 19.72
CA ALA A 119 9.46 -20.11 20.74
C ALA A 119 8.28 -19.16 20.43
N LEU A 120 7.84 -19.07 19.17
CA LEU A 120 6.79 -18.18 18.70
C LEU A 120 5.42 -18.86 18.55
N GLN A 121 5.27 -20.11 19.02
CA GLN A 121 4.01 -20.86 18.93
C GLN A 121 2.87 -20.21 19.74
N GLY A 122 3.21 -19.36 20.72
CA GLY A 122 2.26 -18.57 21.51
C GLY A 122 1.91 -17.20 20.93
N LEU A 123 2.42 -16.86 19.74
CA LEU A 123 2.23 -15.54 19.14
C LEU A 123 0.79 -15.36 18.65
N THR A 124 0.14 -14.31 19.14
CA THR A 124 -1.24 -13.94 18.76
C THR A 124 -1.30 -12.77 17.81
N THR A 125 -0.24 -11.95 17.74
CA THR A 125 -0.18 -10.76 16.91
C THR A 125 1.18 -10.63 16.24
N LEU A 126 1.15 -10.50 14.92
CA LEU A 126 2.32 -10.33 14.08
C LEU A 126 2.11 -9.14 13.15
N ASP A 127 3.00 -8.16 13.23
CA ASP A 127 3.09 -7.04 12.28
C ASP A 127 4.46 -7.13 11.61
N ILE A 128 4.47 -7.32 10.29
CA ILE A 128 5.69 -7.39 9.48
C ILE A 128 5.64 -6.32 8.41
N ARG A 129 6.68 -5.48 8.41
CA ARG A 129 6.94 -4.47 7.39
C ARG A 129 8.31 -4.72 6.79
N THR A 130 8.38 -5.20 5.57
CA THR A 130 9.62 -5.54 4.86
C THR A 130 10.13 -4.39 3.99
N ASP A 131 11.38 -4.46 3.57
CA ASP A 131 11.98 -3.65 2.51
C ASP A 131 12.50 -4.55 1.39
N ASP A 132 13.09 -3.94 0.36
CA ASP A 132 13.60 -4.60 -0.83
C ASP A 132 14.71 -5.62 -0.54
N ASP A 133 15.43 -5.49 0.59
CA ASP A 133 16.53 -6.38 0.97
C ASP A 133 16.03 -7.70 1.60
N ALA A 134 14.83 -7.68 2.18
CA ALA A 134 14.22 -8.83 2.84
C ALA A 134 12.71 -8.89 2.56
N PRO A 135 12.29 -9.07 1.30
CA PRO A 135 10.88 -9.04 0.92
C PRO A 135 10.10 -10.20 1.55
N LEU A 136 8.80 -9.99 1.74
CA LEU A 136 7.91 -11.03 2.21
C LEU A 136 7.64 -12.02 1.06
N THR A 137 8.03 -13.27 1.24
CA THR A 137 7.97 -14.26 0.15
C THR A 137 6.66 -15.04 0.14
N LYS A 138 6.29 -15.57 -1.03
CA LYS A 138 5.21 -16.56 -1.14
C LYS A 138 5.40 -17.76 -0.21
N ALA A 139 6.63 -18.23 -0.02
CA ALA A 139 6.92 -19.37 0.85
C ALA A 139 6.52 -19.10 2.31
N PHE A 140 6.71 -17.87 2.79
CA PHE A 140 6.23 -17.47 4.11
C PHE A 140 4.70 -17.53 4.20
N ILE A 141 3.99 -16.99 3.21
CA ILE A 141 2.52 -17.04 3.16
C ILE A 141 2.01 -18.48 3.08
N ASP A 142 2.60 -19.30 2.22
CA ASP A 142 2.25 -20.73 2.08
C ASP A 142 2.47 -21.49 3.41
N SER A 143 3.47 -21.12 4.18
CA SER A 143 3.75 -21.72 5.50
C SER A 143 2.64 -21.41 6.52
N LEU A 144 1.98 -20.25 6.41
CA LEU A 144 0.81 -19.90 7.24
C LEU A 144 -0.46 -20.67 6.83
N CYS A 145 -0.51 -21.19 5.61
CA CYS A 145 -1.59 -22.06 5.10
C CYS A 145 -1.41 -23.53 5.53
N ALA A 146 -0.18 -23.95 5.81
CA ALA A 146 0.14 -25.35 6.05
C ALA A 146 -0.49 -25.85 7.36
N ALA A 147 -1.02 -27.08 7.31
CA ALA A 147 -1.63 -27.75 8.44
C ALA A 147 -0.82 -28.99 8.85
N HIS A 148 -0.78 -29.28 10.14
CA HIS A 148 -0.38 -30.58 10.67
C HIS A 148 -1.43 -31.64 10.35
N SER A 149 -1.10 -32.91 10.59
CA SER A 149 -2.04 -34.03 10.37
C SER A 149 -3.32 -33.96 11.20
N ASP A 150 -3.31 -33.19 12.30
CA ASP A 150 -4.47 -32.94 13.15
C ASP A 150 -5.32 -31.75 12.69
N GLY A 151 -4.95 -31.12 11.58
CA GLY A 151 -5.63 -29.94 11.04
C GLY A 151 -5.27 -28.63 11.73
N THR A 152 -4.28 -28.61 12.64
CA THR A 152 -3.82 -27.35 13.26
C THR A 152 -2.81 -26.62 12.37
N PRO A 153 -2.76 -25.27 12.38
CA PRO A 153 -1.78 -24.55 11.57
C PRO A 153 -0.34 -24.83 12.01
N CYS A 154 0.55 -25.12 11.05
CA CYS A 154 1.97 -25.42 11.31
C CYS A 154 2.74 -24.20 11.84
N LEU A 155 2.53 -23.05 11.20
CA LEU A 155 3.21 -21.80 11.53
C LEU A 155 2.25 -20.87 12.29
N LEU A 156 2.66 -20.48 13.50
CA LEU A 156 1.92 -19.56 14.38
C LEU A 156 0.45 -20.01 14.59
N PRO A 157 0.23 -21.15 15.27
CA PRO A 157 -1.10 -21.76 15.44
C PRO A 157 -2.08 -20.88 16.21
N LEU A 158 -1.56 -19.98 17.05
CA LEU A 158 -2.35 -19.05 17.87
C LEU A 158 -2.46 -17.64 17.26
N LEU A 159 -2.00 -17.42 16.04
CA LEU A 159 -2.07 -16.12 15.38
C LEU A 159 -3.52 -15.70 15.15
N GLU A 160 -3.88 -14.53 15.69
CA GLU A 160 -5.21 -13.94 15.57
C GLU A 160 -5.19 -12.63 14.78
N ASN A 161 -4.11 -11.84 14.92
CA ASN A 161 -3.95 -10.54 14.29
C ASN A 161 -2.72 -10.55 13.39
N LEU A 162 -2.91 -10.31 12.10
CA LEU A 162 -1.83 -10.26 11.12
C LEU A 162 -1.85 -8.93 10.38
N GLU A 163 -0.74 -8.21 10.44
CA GLU A 163 -0.48 -7.00 9.66
C GLU A 163 0.70 -7.25 8.72
N LEU A 164 0.47 -6.98 7.43
CA LEU A 164 1.49 -7.11 6.37
C LEU A 164 1.65 -5.78 5.65
N GLY A 165 2.89 -5.38 5.44
CA GLY A 165 3.27 -4.26 4.57
C GLY A 165 4.72 -4.38 4.10
N GLY A 166 5.14 -3.47 3.23
CA GLY A 166 6.49 -3.51 2.67
C GLY A 166 6.61 -4.34 1.39
N GLU A 167 7.84 -4.60 0.96
CA GLU A 167 8.08 -5.29 -0.32
C GLU A 167 7.60 -6.74 -0.28
N SER A 168 6.93 -7.18 -1.36
CA SER A 168 6.47 -8.55 -1.54
C SER A 168 7.10 -9.23 -2.73
N GLU A 169 7.46 -10.50 -2.54
CA GLU A 169 8.04 -11.33 -3.60
C GLU A 169 7.17 -12.56 -3.86
N GLY A 170 6.50 -12.55 -5.01
CA GLY A 170 5.90 -13.75 -5.60
C GLY A 170 4.58 -14.22 -4.99
N PHE A 171 3.94 -13.48 -4.08
CA PHE A 171 2.57 -13.76 -3.65
C PHE A 171 1.57 -12.76 -4.22
N THR A 172 0.34 -13.24 -4.43
CA THR A 172 -0.76 -12.45 -4.99
C THR A 172 -1.84 -12.26 -3.93
N VAL A 173 -2.83 -11.41 -4.22
CA VAL A 173 -4.00 -11.29 -3.35
C VAL A 173 -4.75 -12.61 -3.16
N ASN A 174 -4.81 -13.47 -4.19
CA ASN A 174 -5.42 -14.79 -4.09
C ASN A 174 -4.65 -15.68 -3.11
N THR A 175 -3.33 -15.52 -3.00
CA THR A 175 -2.51 -16.22 -2.02
C THR A 175 -2.90 -15.83 -0.59
N LEU A 176 -3.16 -14.54 -0.34
CA LEU A 176 -3.62 -14.07 0.97
C LEU A 176 -5.02 -14.57 1.33
N VAL A 177 -5.94 -14.58 0.36
CA VAL A 177 -7.28 -15.13 0.57
C VAL A 177 -7.23 -16.62 0.89
N MET A 178 -6.44 -17.40 0.14
CA MET A 178 -6.25 -18.83 0.41
C MET A 178 -5.66 -19.08 1.81
N MET A 179 -4.75 -18.23 2.27
CA MET A 179 -4.20 -18.32 3.63
C MET A 179 -5.28 -18.11 4.69
N ALA A 180 -6.11 -17.07 4.57
CA ALA A 180 -7.18 -16.82 5.51
C ALA A 180 -8.25 -17.93 5.49
N GLU A 181 -8.60 -18.44 4.30
CA GLU A 181 -9.49 -19.60 4.15
C GLU A 181 -8.94 -20.85 4.83
N ALA A 182 -7.67 -21.18 4.60
CA ALA A 182 -7.02 -22.33 5.22
C ALA A 182 -7.06 -22.21 6.75
N ARG A 183 -6.71 -21.05 7.30
CA ARG A 183 -6.77 -20.80 8.76
C ARG A 183 -8.18 -20.96 9.33
N ARG A 184 -9.22 -20.50 8.62
CA ARG A 184 -10.61 -20.70 9.03
C ARG A 184 -11.02 -22.17 9.00
N GLN A 185 -10.61 -22.92 7.97
CA GLN A 185 -10.86 -24.37 7.86
C GLN A 185 -10.16 -25.16 8.98
N MET A 186 -8.99 -24.69 9.43
CA MET A 186 -8.25 -25.21 10.58
C MET A 186 -8.86 -24.81 11.95
N GLY A 187 -10.02 -24.13 11.96
CA GLY A 187 -10.68 -23.68 13.20
C GLY A 187 -9.93 -22.53 13.91
N ARG A 188 -9.03 -21.84 13.20
CA ARG A 188 -8.20 -20.74 13.72
C ARG A 188 -8.30 -19.50 12.81
N PRO A 189 -9.50 -18.95 12.56
CA PRO A 189 -9.64 -17.77 11.71
C PRO A 189 -8.87 -16.58 12.28
N LEU A 190 -8.44 -15.68 11.39
CA LEU A 190 -7.87 -14.40 11.80
C LEU A 190 -8.99 -13.51 12.30
N LYS A 191 -8.81 -12.96 13.50
CA LYS A 191 -9.71 -11.92 14.05
C LYS A 191 -9.50 -10.62 13.32
N ARG A 192 -8.25 -10.25 13.05
CA ARG A 192 -7.91 -9.03 12.32
C ARG A 192 -6.85 -9.31 11.28
N PHE A 193 -7.13 -8.89 10.05
CA PHE A 193 -6.18 -8.88 8.95
C PHE A 193 -6.02 -7.45 8.42
N LEU A 194 -4.80 -6.92 8.51
CA LEU A 194 -4.44 -5.62 7.95
C LEU A 194 -3.47 -5.80 6.80
N LEU A 195 -3.80 -5.23 5.64
CA LEU A 195 -2.89 -5.11 4.50
C LEU A 195 -2.59 -3.65 4.22
N ASN A 196 -1.32 -3.25 4.37
CA ASN A 196 -0.89 -1.89 4.12
C ASN A 196 -0.27 -1.74 2.72
N MET A 197 -1.12 -1.58 1.71
CA MET A 197 -0.68 -1.46 0.30
C MET A 197 0.17 -0.22 0.04
N MET A 198 0.01 0.86 0.82
CA MET A 198 0.87 2.04 0.71
C MET A 198 2.34 1.70 1.01
N LEU A 199 2.58 0.86 2.02
CA LEU A 199 3.93 0.40 2.35
C LEU A 199 4.46 -0.61 1.34
N MET A 200 3.59 -1.32 0.63
CA MET A 200 4.00 -2.24 -0.44
C MET A 200 4.35 -1.52 -1.75
N GLY A 201 4.13 -0.20 -1.85
CA GLY A 201 4.36 0.54 -3.09
C GLY A 201 3.45 0.09 -4.25
N MET A 202 2.36 -0.64 -3.96
CA MET A 202 1.45 -1.19 -4.97
C MET A 202 0.11 -0.48 -4.92
N SER A 203 -0.48 -0.22 -6.09
CA SER A 203 -1.89 0.17 -6.16
C SER A 203 -2.79 -1.04 -5.94
N ASN A 204 -4.04 -0.81 -5.52
CA ASN A 204 -5.05 -1.86 -5.43
C ASN A 204 -5.19 -2.64 -6.75
N PHE A 205 -5.10 -1.92 -7.88
CA PHE A 205 -5.24 -2.52 -9.20
C PHE A 205 -4.08 -3.46 -9.51
N ASP A 206 -2.84 -3.02 -9.27
CA ASP A 206 -1.63 -3.83 -9.55
C ASP A 206 -1.57 -5.07 -8.67
N PHE A 207 -2.01 -4.95 -7.41
CA PHE A 207 -2.07 -6.08 -6.50
C PHE A 207 -3.26 -7.02 -6.76
N GLY A 208 -4.23 -6.61 -7.59
CA GLY A 208 -5.45 -7.35 -7.90
C GLY A 208 -6.53 -7.27 -6.82
N TRP A 209 -6.45 -6.29 -5.91
CA TRP A 209 -7.43 -6.07 -4.86
C TRP A 209 -8.72 -5.47 -5.44
N THR A 210 -9.74 -6.31 -5.62
CA THR A 210 -11.08 -5.95 -6.15
C THR A 210 -12.16 -6.10 -5.09
N ASP A 211 -13.34 -5.50 -5.29
CA ASP A 211 -14.49 -5.66 -4.38
C ASP A 211 -14.89 -7.11 -4.15
N LYS A 212 -14.75 -7.97 -5.18
CA LYS A 212 -15.01 -9.41 -5.06
C LYS A 212 -14.03 -10.10 -4.12
N VAL A 213 -12.76 -9.72 -4.22
CA VAL A 213 -11.69 -10.25 -3.37
C VAL A 213 -11.88 -9.78 -1.92
N GLU A 214 -12.21 -8.51 -1.73
CA GLU A 214 -12.55 -7.97 -0.42
C GLU A 214 -13.73 -8.71 0.20
N ALA A 215 -14.84 -8.83 -0.53
CA ALA A 215 -16.04 -9.50 -0.03
C ALA A 215 -15.74 -10.94 0.39
N ARG A 216 -14.88 -11.64 -0.37
CA ARG A 216 -14.39 -12.97 -0.01
C ARG A 216 -13.50 -12.95 1.24
N MET A 217 -12.64 -11.95 1.39
CA MET A 217 -11.78 -11.81 2.57
C MET A 217 -12.59 -11.51 3.85
N CYS A 218 -13.63 -10.68 3.77
CA CYS A 218 -14.58 -10.42 4.86
C CYS A 218 -15.39 -11.67 5.28
N GLN A 219 -15.48 -12.70 4.43
CA GLN A 219 -16.11 -13.97 4.79
C GLN A 219 -15.18 -14.87 5.59
N VAL A 220 -13.87 -14.59 5.61
CA VAL A 220 -12.86 -15.50 6.17
C VAL A 220 -12.07 -14.91 7.34
N ALA A 221 -11.96 -13.58 7.41
CA ALA A 221 -11.45 -12.83 8.55
C ALA A 221 -12.59 -12.03 9.23
N ASP A 222 -12.55 -11.88 10.55
CA ASP A 222 -13.61 -11.18 11.29
C ASP A 222 -13.55 -9.66 11.06
N GLU A 223 -12.33 -9.11 11.06
CA GLU A 223 -12.03 -7.71 10.77
C GLU A 223 -11.00 -7.61 9.64
N LEU A 224 -11.30 -6.77 8.65
CA LEU A 224 -10.46 -6.53 7.49
C LEU A 224 -10.14 -5.04 7.36
N GLU A 225 -8.86 -4.70 7.39
CA GLU A 225 -8.36 -3.35 7.17
C GLU A 225 -7.41 -3.33 5.97
N VAL A 226 -7.64 -2.40 5.05
CA VAL A 226 -6.86 -2.29 3.82
C VAL A 226 -6.44 -0.84 3.64
N CYS A 227 -5.21 -0.52 4.04
CA CYS A 227 -4.67 0.84 3.91
C CYS A 227 -4.15 1.07 2.49
N GLY A 228 -4.43 2.24 1.92
CA GLY A 228 -4.06 2.58 0.53
C GLY A 228 -5.23 2.55 -0.46
N ARG A 229 -6.45 2.24 -0.01
CA ARG A 229 -7.67 2.61 -0.74
C ARG A 229 -7.82 4.13 -0.73
N ASN A 230 -7.24 4.76 -1.75
CA ASN A 230 -7.56 6.09 -2.23
C ASN A 230 -8.32 6.99 -1.24
N CYS A 231 -7.57 7.88 -0.59
CA CYS A 231 -8.08 9.18 -0.14
C CYS A 231 -8.52 10.08 -1.31
N MET A 232 -8.55 9.58 -2.55
CA MET A 232 -9.09 10.26 -3.73
C MET A 232 -10.57 9.93 -3.92
N GLY A 233 -11.36 10.12 -2.87
CA GLY A 233 -12.80 10.29 -3.01
C GLY A 233 -13.03 11.58 -3.79
N ILE A 234 -13.20 11.45 -5.11
CA ILE A 234 -13.88 12.46 -5.90
C ILE A 234 -15.32 12.45 -5.37
N HIS A 235 -15.65 13.47 -4.57
CA HIS A 235 -17.04 13.82 -4.30
C HIS A 235 -17.70 14.13 -5.64
N GLU A 236 -18.55 13.22 -6.12
CA GLU A 236 -19.58 13.54 -7.11
C GLU A 236 -20.76 14.26 -6.45
#